data_AF-A0A5N7D5F1-F1
#
_entry.id   AF-A0A5N7D5F1-F1
#
_cell.length_a   1.000
_cell.length_b   1.000
_cell.length_c   1.000
_cell.angle_alpha   90.00
_cell.angle_beta   90.00
_cell.angle_gamma   90.00
#
_symmetry.space_group_name_H-M   'P 1'
#
loop_
_entity.id
_entity.type
_entity.pdbx_description
1 polymer ?
#
loop_
_entity_poly.entity_id
_entity_poly.type
_entity_poly.pdbx_seq_one_letter_code
_entity_poly.pdbx_strand_id
1 'polypeptide(L)'
;MDNVPRLSGKERERSCSPRRKPLAGFFDNLTISPSISRTSTSMTSAISSAFQSRGWPPSISKASRMDDTRLFYTIAMDSTVRAYIPLDQDSPMDMFKKATDFYNVIQEKLKERENDGVTLLGEILTRHLGTVIFGSNYIERAGLNLEETIKICERIFRGEHVDPEHIPERFMKIANQTIFFLIEVDYEKKLIGTIHSKTRASHIIRSRREVVQHALALNFLITEMVVKDKPLSEDLILRTHHILTESINTAGGMPWEEYSGRYRKIHVHAGNTNFVSPKYIPAKMRELVSEFERDVQKIEASRILDPFTLAAKYCNDFVMIHPFADGNGRMCRLIMNAILLKYAGIVVCIGEHNESRQEYIEIQKRAGEHMEGSGELATLTLKKSIARYRTLKQKISGKKRVS
;
A
#
# COMPACT_ATOMS: atom_id res chain seq x y z
N MET A 1 -29.34 -52.59 -27.95
CA MET A 1 -28.54 -52.78 -26.73
C MET A 1 -27.09 -52.56 -27.15
N ASP A 2 -26.39 -51.48 -26.83
CA ASP A 2 -26.64 -50.46 -25.82
C ASP A 2 -26.13 -49.08 -26.24
N ASN A 3 -26.89 -48.10 -25.76
CA ASN A 3 -26.69 -46.67 -25.86
C ASN A 3 -25.47 -46.21 -25.07
N VAL A 4 -24.60 -45.41 -25.69
CA VAL A 4 -23.66 -44.53 -24.98
C VAL A 4 -24.08 -43.08 -25.25
N PRO A 5 -24.53 -42.30 -24.24
CA PRO A 5 -25.04 -40.96 -24.47
C PRO A 5 -23.91 -39.94 -24.70
N ARG A 6 -24.09 -39.07 -25.70
CA ARG A 6 -23.34 -37.81 -25.85
C ARG A 6 -23.74 -36.88 -24.72
N LEU A 7 -22.80 -36.54 -23.83
CA LEU A 7 -22.99 -35.48 -22.85
C LEU A 7 -22.67 -34.12 -23.50
N SER A 8 -23.74 -33.33 -23.58
CA SER A 8 -23.81 -31.93 -23.98
C SER A 8 -22.87 -31.04 -23.18
N GLY A 9 -22.21 -30.11 -23.88
CA GLY A 9 -21.38 -29.08 -23.28
C GLY A 9 -22.16 -28.21 -22.30
N LYS A 10 -21.61 -28.07 -21.09
CA LYS A 10 -21.97 -26.98 -20.17
C LYS A 10 -21.13 -25.76 -20.50
N GLU A 11 -21.80 -24.70 -20.92
CA GLU A 11 -21.26 -23.37 -21.08
C GLU A 11 -20.61 -22.90 -19.77
N ARG A 12 -19.36 -22.44 -19.85
CA ARG A 12 -18.69 -21.72 -18.77
C ARG A 12 -19.27 -20.31 -18.71
N GLU A 13 -20.00 -20.00 -17.66
CA GLU A 13 -20.47 -18.64 -17.38
C GLU A 13 -19.28 -17.68 -17.28
N ARG A 14 -19.23 -16.72 -18.22
CA ARG A 14 -18.29 -15.61 -18.20
C ARG A 14 -18.87 -14.47 -17.36
N SER A 15 -18.33 -14.21 -16.18
CA SER A 15 -18.69 -13.02 -15.42
C SER A 15 -17.99 -11.78 -16.00
N CYS A 16 -18.72 -10.97 -16.78
CA CYS A 16 -18.25 -9.68 -17.28
C CYS A 16 -18.64 -8.57 -16.29
N SER A 17 -17.66 -7.81 -15.79
CA SER A 17 -17.88 -6.70 -14.85
C SER A 17 -18.54 -5.49 -15.56
N PRO A 18 -19.65 -4.92 -15.05
CA PRO A 18 -20.23 -3.71 -15.64
C PRO A 18 -19.40 -2.47 -15.27
N ARG A 19 -18.96 -1.70 -16.27
CA ARG A 19 -18.32 -0.39 -16.08
C ARG A 19 -19.37 0.65 -15.68
N ARG A 20 -19.10 1.51 -14.68
CA ARG A 20 -19.99 2.63 -14.31
C ARG A 20 -19.22 3.96 -14.20
N LYS A 21 -19.88 5.03 -14.66
CA LYS A 21 -19.43 6.43 -14.74
C LYS A 21 -19.71 7.19 -13.42
N PRO A 22 -18.98 8.29 -13.10
CA PRO A 22 -19.09 8.98 -11.81
C PRO A 22 -20.07 10.15 -11.84
N LEU A 23 -20.82 10.35 -10.75
CA LEU A 23 -21.57 11.56 -10.45
C LEU A 23 -21.50 11.81 -8.94
N ALA A 24 -21.43 13.09 -8.57
CA ALA A 24 -20.83 13.55 -7.33
C ALA A 24 -21.78 14.43 -6.49
N GLY A 25 -21.53 14.41 -5.18
CA GLY A 25 -21.71 15.47 -4.18
C GLY A 25 -23.12 15.75 -3.68
N PHE A 26 -23.43 15.35 -2.46
CA PHE A 26 -24.49 15.90 -1.62
C PHE A 26 -24.38 15.43 -0.15
N PHE A 27 -24.29 16.39 0.78
CA PHE A 27 -24.50 16.30 2.24
C PHE A 27 -23.30 16.44 3.18
N ASP A 28 -23.13 17.69 3.59
CA ASP A 28 -22.43 18.09 4.79
C ASP A 28 -23.35 18.33 5.97
N ASN A 29 -22.83 17.90 7.12
CA ASN A 29 -23.04 18.32 8.50
C ASN A 29 -24.19 17.63 9.25
N LEU A 30 -23.93 16.62 10.10
CA LEU A 30 -23.17 16.56 11.37
C LEU A 30 -23.96 17.01 12.60
N THR A 31 -24.04 16.12 13.59
CA THR A 31 -23.61 16.44 14.96
C THR A 31 -23.03 15.18 15.63
N ILE A 32 -21.86 15.36 16.25
CA ILE A 32 -21.06 14.35 16.97
C ILE A 32 -21.22 14.60 18.47
N SER A 33 -21.17 13.55 19.29
CA SER A 33 -20.68 13.65 20.68
C SER A 33 -19.55 12.64 20.91
N PRO A 34 -18.53 12.98 21.74
CA PRO A 34 -17.23 12.32 21.71
C PRO A 34 -17.04 11.35 22.88
N SER A 35 -16.29 10.28 22.66
CA SER A 35 -15.22 9.86 23.59
C SER A 35 -14.39 8.73 22.99
N ILE A 36 -13.06 8.89 23.01
CA ILE A 36 -12.02 7.93 23.45
C ILE A 36 -10.67 8.67 23.36
N SER A 37 -9.90 8.68 24.46
CA SER A 37 -8.62 9.40 24.64
C SER A 37 -7.53 8.95 23.64
N ARG A 38 -6.96 9.86 22.84
CA ARG A 38 -5.81 10.77 23.11
C ARG A 38 -4.48 10.07 23.45
N THR A 39 -3.74 9.71 22.40
CA THR A 39 -2.37 10.18 22.07
C THR A 39 -2.06 9.76 20.62
N SER A 40 -2.66 10.42 19.62
CA SER A 40 -2.35 10.10 18.23
C SER A 40 -1.30 11.09 17.71
N THR A 41 -0.02 10.74 17.84
CA THR A 41 1.04 11.45 17.13
C THR A 41 0.77 11.32 15.63
N SER A 42 0.76 12.45 14.91
CA SER A 42 0.57 12.41 13.45
C SER A 42 1.64 11.53 12.80
N MET A 43 1.30 10.88 11.70
CA MET A 43 2.24 10.06 10.93
C MET A 43 3.43 10.89 10.44
N THR A 44 3.20 12.15 10.06
CA THR A 44 4.28 13.08 9.71
C THR A 44 5.26 13.24 10.86
N SER A 45 4.76 13.55 12.06
CA SER A 45 5.60 13.68 13.26
C SER A 45 6.31 12.37 13.64
N ALA A 46 5.63 11.23 13.48
CA ALA A 46 6.20 9.91 13.80
C ALA A 46 7.35 9.54 12.83
N ILE A 47 7.17 9.74 11.53
CA ILE A 47 8.21 9.50 10.51
C ILE A 47 9.37 10.50 10.70
N SER A 48 9.07 11.79 10.88
CA SER A 48 10.10 12.80 11.10
C SER A 48 10.91 12.53 12.36
N SER A 49 10.27 12.13 13.46
CA SER A 49 10.96 11.76 14.70
C SER A 49 11.84 10.53 14.51
N ALA A 50 11.37 9.51 13.79
CA ALA A 50 12.17 8.35 13.43
C ALA A 50 13.42 8.74 12.62
N PHE A 51 13.29 9.66 11.66
CA PHE A 51 14.40 10.07 10.81
C PHE A 51 15.35 11.06 11.47
N GLN A 52 14.86 11.92 12.38
CA GLN A 52 15.70 12.79 13.19
C GLN A 52 16.57 11.96 14.16
N SER A 53 15.96 10.97 14.81
CA SER A 53 16.67 10.14 15.80
C SER A 53 17.62 9.12 15.20
N ARG A 54 17.33 8.60 13.99
CA ARG A 54 18.08 7.47 13.39
C ARG A 54 18.68 7.75 12.03
N GLY A 55 18.54 8.97 11.51
CA GLY A 55 18.97 9.36 10.17
C GLY A 55 17.95 9.02 9.07
N TRP A 56 18.28 9.41 7.85
CA TRP A 56 17.50 9.05 6.66
C TRP A 56 18.36 8.29 5.63
N PRO A 57 17.92 7.11 5.19
CA PRO A 57 16.89 6.25 5.80
C PRO A 57 17.23 5.93 7.26
N PRO A 58 16.25 5.53 8.09
CA PRO A 58 16.51 5.27 9.50
C PRO A 58 17.48 4.10 9.64
N SER A 59 18.57 4.32 10.39
CA SER A 59 19.42 3.24 10.86
C SER A 59 18.60 2.22 11.66
N ILE A 60 18.97 0.95 11.54
CA ILE A 60 18.25 -0.14 12.22
C ILE A 60 19.04 -0.66 13.41
N SER A 61 18.34 -1.18 14.41
CA SER A 61 18.94 -1.93 15.51
C SER A 61 19.50 -3.27 15.02
N LYS A 62 20.66 -3.69 15.54
CA LYS A 62 21.17 -5.07 15.34
C LYS A 62 20.12 -6.10 15.77
N ALA A 63 19.98 -7.19 15.00
CA ALA A 63 19.11 -8.30 15.33
C ALA A 63 19.40 -8.93 16.70
N SER A 64 20.65 -8.88 17.18
CA SER A 64 21.01 -9.43 18.50
C SER A 64 20.41 -8.66 19.66
N ARG A 65 19.93 -7.41 19.49
CA ARG A 65 19.34 -6.52 20.53
C ARG A 65 20.13 -6.36 21.85
N MET A 66 21.31 -6.98 21.97
CA MET A 66 22.15 -6.98 23.18
C MET A 66 23.09 -5.78 23.23
N ASP A 67 23.22 -5.04 22.14
CA ASP A 67 24.08 -3.87 22.01
C ASP A 67 23.30 -2.78 21.27
N ASP A 68 23.19 -1.59 21.87
CA ASP A 68 22.37 -0.46 21.39
C ASP A 68 23.01 0.26 20.18
N THR A 69 23.94 -0.44 19.50
CA THR A 69 24.68 0.09 18.35
C THR A 69 23.82 0.12 17.09
N ARG A 70 23.76 1.31 16.49
CA ARG A 70 23.01 1.58 15.26
C ARG A 70 23.78 1.12 14.02
N LEU A 71 23.06 0.57 13.05
CA LEU A 71 23.62 0.11 11.78
C LEU A 71 23.23 1.03 10.62
N PHE A 72 24.23 1.56 9.94
CA PHE A 72 24.10 2.20 8.63
C PHE A 72 24.54 1.21 7.55
N TYR A 73 23.89 1.30 6.38
CA TYR A 73 24.14 0.44 5.22
C TYR A 73 24.57 1.27 4.02
N THR A 74 25.38 0.67 3.17
CA THR A 74 25.66 1.17 1.84
C THR A 74 24.63 0.58 0.88
N ILE A 75 23.89 1.46 0.19
CA ILE A 75 23.00 1.03 -0.89
C ILE A 75 23.87 0.60 -2.08
N ALA A 76 23.82 -0.68 -2.44
CA ALA A 76 24.53 -1.22 -3.60
C ALA A 76 23.64 -2.20 -4.35
N MET A 77 23.82 -2.27 -5.66
CA MET A 77 23.00 -3.09 -6.54
C MET A 77 23.27 -4.57 -6.30
N ASP A 78 22.21 -5.38 -6.20
CA ASP A 78 22.33 -6.83 -6.20
C ASP A 78 22.84 -7.30 -7.57
N SER A 79 23.99 -7.98 -7.57
CA SER A 79 24.68 -8.44 -8.79
C SER A 79 24.22 -9.80 -9.28
N THR A 80 23.26 -10.45 -8.61
CA THR A 80 22.72 -11.72 -9.06
C THR A 80 21.96 -11.56 -10.38
N VAL A 81 22.15 -12.51 -11.30
CA VAL A 81 21.63 -12.42 -12.69
C VAL A 81 20.11 -12.22 -12.76
N ARG A 82 19.36 -12.68 -11.74
CA ARG A 82 17.90 -12.60 -11.67
C ARG A 82 17.38 -11.47 -10.78
N ALA A 83 18.27 -10.66 -10.17
CA ALA A 83 17.86 -9.55 -9.31
C ALA A 83 17.05 -8.50 -10.06
N TYR A 84 17.43 -8.23 -11.31
CA TYR A 84 16.76 -7.28 -12.19
C TYR A 84 16.56 -7.89 -13.56
N ILE A 85 15.32 -7.86 -14.04
CA ILE A 85 14.96 -8.21 -15.42
C ILE A 85 14.52 -6.90 -16.09
N PRO A 86 15.21 -6.44 -17.17
CA PRO A 86 14.84 -5.21 -17.85
C PRO A 86 13.40 -5.24 -18.37
N LEU A 87 12.67 -4.14 -18.20
CA LEU A 87 11.28 -3.98 -18.69
C LEU A 87 11.23 -3.33 -20.08
N ASP A 88 12.28 -2.60 -20.43
CA ASP A 88 12.46 -1.85 -21.66
C ASP A 88 13.97 -1.75 -21.96
N GLN A 89 14.36 -0.81 -22.82
CA GLN A 89 15.76 -0.62 -23.22
C GLN A 89 16.63 0.00 -22.11
N ASP A 90 16.03 0.45 -21.00
CA ASP A 90 16.78 1.05 -19.90
C ASP A 90 17.57 -0.01 -19.11
N SER A 91 18.88 0.22 -19.00
CA SER A 91 19.78 -0.63 -18.21
C SER A 91 19.47 -0.52 -16.70
N PRO A 92 19.19 -1.63 -15.99
CA PRO A 92 19.02 -1.62 -14.54
C PRO A 92 20.22 -1.02 -13.78
N MET A 93 21.44 -1.21 -14.30
CA MET A 93 22.65 -0.64 -13.71
C MET A 93 22.65 0.89 -13.79
N ASP A 94 22.30 1.47 -14.95
CA ASP A 94 22.25 2.92 -15.12
C ASP A 94 21.11 3.54 -14.30
N MET A 95 19.97 2.85 -14.24
CA MET A 95 18.86 3.21 -13.37
C MET A 95 19.27 3.21 -11.90
N PHE A 96 19.99 2.19 -11.45
CA PHE A 96 20.47 2.07 -10.07
C PHE A 96 21.43 3.21 -9.75
N LYS A 97 22.42 3.45 -10.62
CA LYS A 97 23.35 4.58 -10.49
C LYS A 97 22.62 5.91 -10.36
N LYS A 98 21.61 6.14 -11.20
CA LYS A 98 20.80 7.36 -11.15
C LYS A 98 20.02 7.50 -9.84
N ALA A 99 19.47 6.39 -9.31
CA ALA A 99 18.79 6.38 -8.02
C ALA A 99 19.77 6.73 -6.88
N THR A 100 20.96 6.12 -6.87
CA THR A 100 22.00 6.40 -5.86
C THR A 100 22.54 7.82 -5.95
N ASP A 101 22.70 8.37 -7.15
CA ASP A 101 23.13 9.76 -7.35
C ASP A 101 22.11 10.75 -6.73
N PHE A 102 20.81 10.50 -6.92
CA PHE A 102 19.78 11.33 -6.27
C PHE A 102 19.72 11.13 -4.76
N TYR A 103 19.83 9.88 -4.30
CA TYR A 103 19.88 9.54 -2.88
C TYR A 103 21.01 10.28 -2.15
N ASN A 104 22.23 10.27 -2.70
CA ASN A 104 23.39 10.94 -2.11
C ASN A 104 23.17 12.45 -1.97
N VAL A 105 22.63 13.10 -3.02
CA VAL A 105 22.30 14.53 -2.96
C VAL A 105 21.24 14.82 -1.90
N ILE A 106 20.23 13.95 -1.73
CA ILE A 106 19.23 14.12 -0.66
C ILE A 106 19.90 14.01 0.71
N GLN A 107 20.78 13.02 0.93
CA GLN A 107 21.50 12.88 2.19
C GLN A 107 22.32 14.12 2.53
N GLU A 108 23.05 14.68 1.56
CA GLU A 108 23.80 15.93 1.73
C GLU A 108 22.87 17.10 2.09
N LYS A 109 21.76 17.28 1.36
CA LYS A 109 20.82 18.39 1.62
C LYS A 109 20.06 18.25 2.92
N LEU A 110 19.81 17.03 3.39
CA LEU A 110 19.22 16.82 4.72
C LEU A 110 20.21 17.19 5.83
N LYS A 111 21.51 16.90 5.66
CA LYS A 111 22.55 17.34 6.60
C LYS A 111 22.65 18.87 6.64
N GLU A 112 22.59 19.55 5.50
CA GLU A 112 22.62 21.03 5.42
C GLU A 112 21.42 21.71 6.08
N ARG A 113 20.26 21.05 6.12
CA ARG A 113 18.99 21.62 6.63
C ARG A 113 18.62 21.17 8.03
N GLU A 114 19.34 20.20 8.59
CA GLU A 114 19.09 19.64 9.91
C GLU A 114 17.59 19.27 10.10
N ASN A 115 16.98 19.69 11.20
CA ASN A 115 15.62 19.34 11.58
C ASN A 115 14.54 19.83 10.60
N ASP A 116 14.75 20.98 9.96
CA ASP A 116 13.82 21.53 8.97
C ASP A 116 13.73 20.63 7.74
N GLY A 117 14.87 20.07 7.32
CA GLY A 117 14.95 19.15 6.19
C GLY A 117 14.15 17.87 6.44
N VAL A 118 14.29 17.30 7.64
CA VAL A 118 13.60 16.06 8.03
C VAL A 118 12.10 16.27 8.24
N THR A 119 11.70 17.45 8.72
CA THR A 119 10.29 17.83 8.85
C THR A 119 9.63 17.94 7.48
N LEU A 120 10.27 18.68 6.55
CA LEU A 120 9.80 18.79 5.16
C LEU A 120 9.71 17.43 4.47
N LEU A 121 10.70 16.56 4.68
CA LEU A 121 10.71 15.21 4.16
C LEU A 121 9.51 14.39 4.67
N GLY A 122 9.23 14.45 5.98
CA GLY A 122 8.08 13.78 6.59
C GLY A 122 6.75 14.23 5.96
N GLU A 123 6.58 15.52 5.70
CA GLU A 123 5.39 16.04 5.03
C GLU A 123 5.25 15.51 3.60
N ILE A 124 6.36 15.49 2.82
CA ILE A 124 6.34 15.01 1.44
C ILE A 124 6.00 13.52 1.40
N LEU A 125 6.64 12.72 2.25
CA LEU A 125 6.37 11.29 2.36
C LEU A 125 4.94 11.01 2.78
N THR A 126 4.40 11.74 3.75
CA THR A 126 3.00 11.59 4.18
C THR A 126 2.02 11.81 3.03
N ARG A 127 2.25 12.82 2.18
CA ARG A 127 1.44 13.02 0.96
C ARG A 127 1.61 11.86 -0.04
N HIS A 128 2.82 11.32 -0.18
CA HIS A 128 3.06 10.16 -1.05
C HIS A 128 2.34 8.91 -0.57
N LEU A 129 2.19 8.69 0.74
CA LEU A 129 1.43 7.56 1.29
C LEU A 129 -0.02 7.57 0.82
N GLY A 130 -0.68 8.73 0.72
CA GLY A 130 -2.01 8.82 0.14
C GLY A 130 -2.07 8.35 -1.32
N THR A 131 -1.07 8.68 -2.14
CA THR A 131 -0.99 8.18 -3.52
C THR A 131 -0.75 6.66 -3.57
N VAL A 132 0.03 6.11 -2.64
CA VAL A 132 0.24 4.66 -2.50
C VAL A 132 -1.08 3.94 -2.24
N ILE A 133 -1.90 4.45 -1.31
CA ILE A 133 -3.23 3.90 -1.01
C ILE A 133 -4.13 3.94 -2.25
N PHE A 134 -4.18 5.09 -2.94
CA PHE A 134 -4.97 5.23 -4.17
C PHE A 134 -4.57 4.21 -5.24
N GLY A 135 -3.29 4.17 -5.64
CA GLY A 135 -2.85 3.26 -6.71
C GLY A 135 -3.03 1.79 -6.33
N SER A 136 -2.77 1.46 -5.07
CA SER A 136 -2.96 0.10 -4.54
C SER A 136 -4.43 -0.33 -4.56
N ASN A 137 -5.38 0.55 -4.22
CA ASN A 137 -6.81 0.27 -4.36
C ASN A 137 -7.27 0.24 -5.82
N TYR A 138 -6.74 1.12 -6.66
CA TYR A 138 -7.07 1.19 -8.09
C TYR A 138 -6.74 -0.10 -8.85
N ILE A 139 -5.62 -0.77 -8.51
CA ILE A 139 -5.26 -2.09 -9.06
C ILE A 139 -6.39 -3.11 -8.82
N GLU A 140 -6.93 -3.15 -7.60
CA GLU A 140 -8.00 -4.05 -7.19
C GLU A 140 -9.41 -3.58 -7.61
N ARG A 141 -9.52 -2.44 -8.31
CA ARG A 141 -10.80 -1.77 -8.63
C ARG A 141 -11.62 -1.45 -7.37
N ALA A 142 -10.93 -1.13 -6.31
CA ALA A 142 -11.45 -0.81 -4.99
C ALA A 142 -11.28 0.69 -4.67
N GLY A 143 -11.90 1.15 -3.59
CA GLY A 143 -11.70 2.49 -3.05
C GLY A 143 -12.37 3.62 -3.84
N LEU A 144 -11.81 4.82 -3.73
CA LEU A 144 -12.36 6.07 -4.26
C LEU A 144 -11.43 6.68 -5.32
N ASN A 145 -11.83 7.81 -5.90
CA ASN A 145 -10.95 8.60 -6.76
C ASN A 145 -9.77 9.18 -5.96
N LEU A 146 -8.77 9.71 -6.67
CA LEU A 146 -7.54 10.22 -6.06
C LEU A 146 -7.81 11.34 -5.04
N GLU A 147 -8.62 12.33 -5.40
CA GLU A 147 -8.87 13.50 -4.54
C GLU A 147 -9.49 13.09 -3.21
N GLU A 148 -10.56 12.29 -3.24
CA GLU A 148 -11.25 11.80 -2.05
C GLU A 148 -10.35 10.87 -1.22
N THR A 149 -9.54 10.05 -1.89
CA THR A 149 -8.56 9.19 -1.21
C THR A 149 -7.54 10.01 -0.44
N ILE A 150 -6.99 11.07 -1.05
CA ILE A 150 -6.01 11.95 -0.40
C ILE A 150 -6.64 12.65 0.82
N LYS A 151 -7.85 13.22 0.68
CA LYS A 151 -8.54 13.89 1.80
C LYS A 151 -8.73 12.97 3.01
N ILE A 152 -9.17 11.73 2.79
CA ILE A 152 -9.34 10.73 3.85
C ILE A 152 -8.00 10.36 4.48
N CYS A 153 -6.99 10.07 3.65
CA CYS A 153 -5.67 9.69 4.12
C CYS A 153 -5.03 10.81 4.96
N GLU A 154 -5.15 12.07 4.54
CA GLU A 154 -4.61 13.21 5.28
C GLU A 154 -5.21 13.34 6.69
N ARG A 155 -6.53 13.12 6.84
CA ARG A 155 -7.18 13.12 8.16
C ARG A 155 -6.66 11.99 9.05
N ILE A 156 -6.63 10.77 8.52
CA ILE A 156 -6.12 9.60 9.25
C ILE A 156 -4.67 9.78 9.67
N PHE A 157 -3.82 10.29 8.77
CA PHE A 157 -2.40 10.52 9.04
C PHE A 157 -2.15 11.71 9.97
N ARG A 158 -3.12 12.63 10.15
CA ARG A 158 -3.10 13.61 11.24
C ARG A 158 -3.51 13.04 12.60
N GLY A 159 -3.96 11.78 12.63
CA GLY A 159 -4.46 11.14 13.84
C GLY A 159 -5.95 11.38 14.11
N GLU A 160 -6.68 11.91 13.12
CA GLU A 160 -8.12 12.07 13.22
C GLU A 160 -8.84 10.74 13.03
N HIS A 161 -9.90 10.52 13.80
CA HIS A 161 -10.84 9.44 13.52
C HIS A 161 -11.68 9.80 12.28
N VAL A 162 -11.78 8.87 11.34
CA VAL A 162 -12.63 8.99 10.15
C VAL A 162 -13.63 7.85 10.19
N ASP A 163 -14.90 8.19 10.45
CA ASP A 163 -16.01 7.26 10.32
C ASP A 163 -16.30 7.06 8.82
N PRO A 164 -16.10 5.86 8.25
CA PRO A 164 -16.36 5.59 6.84
C PRO A 164 -17.84 5.77 6.46
N GLU A 165 -18.75 5.69 7.43
CA GLU A 165 -20.19 5.79 7.22
C GLU A 165 -20.66 7.24 7.22
N HIS A 166 -19.91 8.11 7.93
CA HIS A 166 -20.22 9.52 8.11
C HIS A 166 -19.02 10.41 7.75
N ILE A 167 -18.58 10.32 6.49
CA ILE A 167 -17.64 11.29 5.91
C ILE A 167 -18.46 12.47 5.40
N PRO A 168 -18.35 13.68 6.01
CA PRO A 168 -19.09 14.86 5.55
C PRO A 168 -18.78 15.12 4.07
N GLU A 169 -19.80 15.24 3.23
CA GLU A 169 -19.63 15.50 1.80
C GLU A 169 -19.28 16.97 1.54
N ARG A 170 -18.18 17.46 2.11
CA ARG A 170 -17.67 18.82 1.84
C ARG A 170 -16.66 18.73 0.73
N PHE A 171 -16.84 19.63 -0.23
CA PHE A 171 -15.94 19.95 -1.35
C PHE A 171 -16.22 19.24 -2.67
N MET A 172 -17.45 19.42 -3.17
CA MET A 172 -17.63 19.61 -4.61
C MET A 172 -17.60 21.10 -4.93
N LYS A 173 -16.41 21.66 -5.22
CA LYS A 173 -16.31 22.97 -5.88
C LYS A 173 -16.72 22.78 -7.34
N ILE A 174 -18.00 22.98 -7.66
CA ILE A 174 -18.38 23.26 -9.03
C ILE A 174 -17.97 24.71 -9.32
N ALA A 175 -17.17 24.88 -10.37
CA ALA A 175 -16.88 26.19 -10.91
C ALA A 175 -18.18 26.81 -11.47
N ASN A 176 -18.43 28.05 -11.05
CA ASN A 176 -19.43 29.01 -11.54
C ASN A 176 -20.78 29.04 -10.79
N GLN A 177 -20.87 30.05 -9.91
CA GLN A 177 -22.06 30.82 -9.49
C GLN A 177 -23.36 30.04 -9.20
N THR A 178 -23.66 29.85 -7.91
CA THR A 178 -24.81 30.41 -7.17
C THR A 178 -24.96 29.65 -5.86
N ILE A 179 -25.01 30.37 -4.74
CA ILE A 179 -25.29 29.82 -3.40
C ILE A 179 -26.80 29.96 -3.15
N PHE A 180 -27.48 28.89 -2.73
CA PHE A 180 -28.62 29.02 -1.82
C PHE A 180 -28.74 27.80 -0.88
N PHE A 181 -29.10 28.09 0.36
CA PHE A 181 -29.10 27.23 1.55
C PHE A 181 -30.56 26.81 1.87
N LEU A 182 -30.75 25.65 2.55
CA LEU A 182 -31.94 25.21 3.33
C LEU A 182 -33.12 24.55 2.59
N ILE A 183 -33.71 23.53 3.25
CA ILE A 183 -34.92 22.72 2.90
C ILE A 183 -34.54 21.51 2.01
N GLU A 184 -34.66 20.21 2.34
CA GLU A 184 -35.61 19.46 3.17
C GLU A 184 -35.01 18.07 3.51
N VAL A 185 -34.78 17.76 4.80
CA VAL A 185 -34.27 16.46 5.30
C VAL A 185 -35.28 15.31 5.09
N ASP A 186 -36.51 15.62 4.69
CA ASP A 186 -37.62 14.68 4.57
C ASP A 186 -37.86 14.17 3.13
N TYR A 187 -37.48 14.97 2.12
CA TYR A 187 -37.61 14.56 0.71
C TYR A 187 -36.57 13.50 0.34
N GLU A 188 -35.38 13.56 0.93
CA GLU A 188 -34.34 12.54 0.78
C GLU A 188 -34.74 11.18 1.36
N LYS A 189 -35.38 11.12 2.53
CA LYS A 189 -35.89 9.85 3.06
C LYS A 189 -36.95 9.23 2.14
N LYS A 190 -37.81 10.05 1.53
CA LYS A 190 -38.80 9.62 0.53
C LYS A 190 -38.18 9.24 -0.81
N LEU A 191 -37.14 9.95 -1.26
CA LEU A 191 -36.47 9.72 -2.54
C LEU A 191 -35.48 8.54 -2.47
N ILE A 192 -34.82 8.34 -1.32
CA ILE A 192 -34.05 7.13 -1.00
C ILE A 192 -35.01 5.93 -0.95
N GLY A 193 -36.22 6.10 -0.41
CA GLY A 193 -37.30 5.09 -0.51
C GLY A 193 -37.75 4.77 -1.94
N THR A 194 -37.57 5.70 -2.88
CA THR A 194 -38.08 5.59 -4.27
C THR A 194 -37.00 5.24 -5.30
N ILE A 195 -35.71 5.50 -5.02
CA ILE A 195 -34.54 5.21 -5.90
C ILE A 195 -33.67 4.08 -5.32
N HIS A 196 -34.27 3.18 -4.55
CA HIS A 196 -33.57 2.08 -3.92
C HIS A 196 -33.27 0.94 -4.91
N SER A 197 -32.10 1.00 -5.53
CA SER A 197 -31.22 -0.17 -5.39
C SER A 197 -30.36 0.08 -4.16
N LYS A 198 -30.47 -0.76 -3.13
CA LYS A 198 -29.59 -0.80 -1.93
C LYS A 198 -28.09 -0.79 -2.31
N THR A 199 -27.79 -1.09 -3.57
CA THR A 199 -26.51 -1.25 -4.23
C THR A 199 -25.66 0.03 -4.28
N ARG A 200 -26.17 1.23 -4.65
CA ARG A 200 -25.27 2.40 -4.90
C ARG A 200 -24.68 2.99 -3.61
N ALA A 201 -25.49 3.19 -2.57
CA ALA A 201 -25.01 3.72 -1.29
C ALA A 201 -24.09 2.74 -0.56
N SER A 202 -24.44 1.44 -0.55
CA SER A 202 -23.58 0.40 0.03
C SER A 202 -22.23 0.28 -0.70
N HIS A 203 -22.17 0.49 -2.02
CA HIS A 203 -20.90 0.54 -2.76
C HIS A 203 -20.02 1.73 -2.35
N ILE A 204 -20.60 2.93 -2.20
CA ILE A 204 -19.84 4.11 -1.78
C ILE A 204 -19.27 3.93 -0.37
N ILE A 205 -20.11 3.45 0.55
CA ILE A 205 -19.72 3.12 1.93
C ILE A 205 -18.58 2.10 1.92
N ARG A 206 -18.72 1.02 1.15
CA ARG A 206 -17.65 0.02 1.00
C ARG A 206 -16.36 0.64 0.48
N SER A 207 -16.42 1.46 -0.56
CA SER A 207 -15.25 2.17 -1.10
C SER A 207 -14.59 3.09 -0.07
N ARG A 208 -15.38 3.79 0.76
CA ARG A 208 -14.87 4.60 1.88
C ARG A 208 -14.14 3.73 2.90
N ARG A 209 -14.76 2.62 3.33
CA ARG A 209 -14.13 1.63 4.24
C ARG A 209 -12.82 1.09 3.65
N GLU A 210 -12.80 0.73 2.37
CA GLU A 210 -11.59 0.24 1.68
C GLU A 210 -10.45 1.28 1.66
N VAL A 211 -10.74 2.58 1.62
CA VAL A 211 -9.72 3.63 1.75
C VAL A 211 -9.29 3.79 3.20
N VAL A 212 -10.25 3.90 4.14
CA VAL A 212 -9.98 4.12 5.57
C VAL A 212 -9.15 2.97 6.15
N GLN A 213 -9.60 1.74 5.98
CA GLN A 213 -8.93 0.56 6.51
C GLN A 213 -7.53 0.37 5.91
N HIS A 214 -7.35 0.70 4.64
CA HIS A 214 -6.05 0.62 3.99
C HIS A 214 -5.07 1.67 4.52
N ALA A 215 -5.52 2.91 4.72
CA ALA A 215 -4.71 3.94 5.35
C ALA A 215 -4.36 3.59 6.81
N LEU A 216 -5.31 3.02 7.58
CA LEU A 216 -5.07 2.54 8.95
C LEU A 216 -4.07 1.39 8.98
N ALA A 217 -4.19 0.41 8.06
CA ALA A 217 -3.28 -0.72 7.97
C ALA A 217 -1.85 -0.27 7.59
N LEU A 218 -1.72 0.67 6.65
CA LEU A 218 -0.43 1.29 6.29
C LEU A 218 0.17 2.03 7.49
N ASN A 219 -0.65 2.80 8.21
CA ASN A 219 -0.23 3.53 9.41
C ASN A 219 0.28 2.60 10.51
N PHE A 220 -0.46 1.52 10.78
CA PHE A 220 -0.04 0.50 11.73
C PHE A 220 1.29 -0.14 11.31
N LEU A 221 1.39 -0.62 10.08
CA LEU A 221 2.59 -1.35 9.62
C LEU A 221 3.84 -0.45 9.60
N ILE A 222 3.73 0.79 9.12
CA ILE A 222 4.83 1.77 9.16
C ILE A 222 5.21 2.10 10.59
N THR A 223 4.24 2.30 11.49
CA THR A 223 4.52 2.59 12.89
C THR A 223 5.30 1.45 13.54
N GLU A 224 4.89 0.20 13.32
CA GLU A 224 5.57 -0.95 13.90
C GLU A 224 6.95 -1.19 13.28
N MET A 225 7.06 -1.23 11.94
CA MET A 225 8.32 -1.58 11.27
C MET A 225 9.32 -0.44 11.21
N VAL A 226 8.85 0.78 10.90
CA VAL A 226 9.72 1.94 10.70
C VAL A 226 9.92 2.63 12.03
N VAL A 227 8.86 3.16 12.66
CA VAL A 227 8.98 4.02 13.85
C VAL A 227 9.48 3.26 15.07
N LYS A 228 8.91 2.08 15.36
CA LYS A 228 9.31 1.21 16.47
C LYS A 228 10.41 0.21 16.12
N ASP A 229 10.94 0.29 14.90
CA ASP A 229 12.03 -0.54 14.40
C ASP A 229 11.82 -2.06 14.52
N LYS A 230 10.58 -2.54 14.47
CA LYS A 230 10.31 -3.99 14.56
C LYS A 230 10.63 -4.71 13.25
N PRO A 231 11.10 -5.97 13.30
CA PRO A 231 11.19 -6.80 12.11
C PRO A 231 9.79 -7.17 11.61
N LEU A 232 9.67 -7.48 10.32
CA LEU A 232 8.45 -8.09 9.78
C LEU A 232 8.24 -9.43 10.49
N SER A 233 7.02 -9.69 10.94
CA SER A 233 6.65 -10.95 11.62
C SER A 233 5.29 -11.42 11.19
N GLU A 234 5.00 -12.70 11.44
CA GLU A 234 3.71 -13.30 11.13
C GLU A 234 2.56 -12.56 11.85
N ASP A 235 2.73 -12.23 13.13
CA ASP A 235 1.76 -11.44 13.90
C ASP A 235 1.49 -10.07 13.26
N LEU A 236 2.53 -9.34 12.88
CA LEU A 236 2.36 -8.04 12.21
C LEU A 236 1.59 -8.18 10.91
N ILE A 237 1.86 -9.23 10.11
CA ILE A 237 1.15 -9.50 8.87
C ILE A 237 -0.33 -9.79 9.14
N LEU A 238 -0.64 -10.66 10.10
CA LEU A 238 -2.02 -11.03 10.46
C LEU A 238 -2.80 -9.81 11.00
N ARG A 239 -2.20 -9.02 11.90
CA ARG A 239 -2.82 -7.81 12.45
C ARG A 239 -3.03 -6.73 11.41
N THR A 240 -2.06 -6.52 10.53
CA THR A 240 -2.20 -5.56 9.42
C THR A 240 -3.32 -5.99 8.48
N HIS A 241 -3.40 -7.28 8.14
CA HIS A 241 -4.49 -7.81 7.32
C HIS A 241 -5.86 -7.69 8.00
N HIS A 242 -5.93 -7.90 9.31
CA HIS A 242 -7.15 -7.68 10.08
C HIS A 242 -7.64 -6.23 9.94
N ILE A 243 -6.78 -5.24 10.21
CA ILE A 243 -7.10 -3.81 10.06
C ILE A 243 -7.52 -3.52 8.62
N LEU A 244 -6.77 -4.00 7.63
CA LEU A 244 -7.04 -3.75 6.20
C LEU A 244 -8.44 -4.20 5.75
N THR A 245 -9.00 -5.23 6.38
CA THR A 245 -10.21 -5.91 5.91
C THR A 245 -11.39 -5.81 6.89
N GLU A 246 -11.18 -5.22 8.06
CA GLU A 246 -12.23 -5.00 9.06
C GLU A 246 -13.42 -4.25 8.47
N SER A 247 -14.63 -4.73 8.80
CA SER A 247 -15.90 -4.24 8.26
C SER A 247 -16.06 -4.33 6.72
N ILE A 248 -15.28 -5.18 6.03
CA ILE A 248 -15.35 -5.37 4.58
C ILE A 248 -15.53 -6.85 4.26
N ASN A 249 -16.75 -7.27 3.90
CA ASN A 249 -17.00 -8.65 3.47
C ASN A 249 -16.31 -8.93 2.13
N THR A 250 -15.95 -10.19 1.85
CA THR A 250 -15.36 -10.53 0.54
C THR A 250 -16.39 -10.38 -0.58
N ALA A 251 -15.92 -10.32 -1.83
CA ALA A 251 -16.82 -10.33 -2.99
C ALA A 251 -17.71 -11.58 -3.06
N GLY A 252 -17.24 -12.70 -2.49
CA GLY A 252 -18.00 -13.95 -2.35
C GLY A 252 -18.98 -13.98 -1.17
N GLY A 253 -19.13 -12.87 -0.43
CA GLY A 253 -20.09 -12.74 0.67
C GLY A 253 -19.60 -13.25 2.03
N MET A 254 -18.34 -13.68 2.15
CA MET A 254 -17.77 -14.11 3.44
C MET A 254 -17.68 -12.90 4.39
N PRO A 255 -18.28 -12.98 5.60
CA PRO A 255 -18.16 -11.93 6.62
C PRO A 255 -16.71 -11.67 7.01
N TRP A 256 -16.37 -10.41 7.25
CA TRP A 256 -14.99 -10.02 7.59
C TRP A 256 -14.49 -10.70 8.87
N GLU A 257 -15.36 -10.92 9.85
CA GLU A 257 -15.05 -11.60 11.12
C GLU A 257 -14.49 -13.01 10.91
N GLU A 258 -14.85 -13.66 9.80
CA GLU A 258 -14.42 -15.03 9.47
C GLU A 258 -13.03 -15.09 8.82
N TYR A 259 -12.55 -14.01 8.18
CA TYR A 259 -11.31 -14.04 7.39
C TYR A 259 -10.27 -12.97 7.74
N SER A 260 -10.68 -11.86 8.36
CA SER A 260 -9.78 -10.77 8.73
C SER A 260 -8.71 -11.23 9.72
N GLY A 261 -7.45 -11.10 9.31
CA GLY A 261 -6.30 -11.60 10.06
C GLY A 261 -6.20 -13.12 10.19
N ARG A 262 -6.85 -13.89 9.31
CA ARG A 262 -6.85 -15.36 9.36
C ARG A 262 -6.49 -15.96 8.00
N TYR A 263 -5.61 -16.97 7.99
CA TYR A 263 -5.30 -17.69 6.77
C TYR A 263 -6.52 -18.39 6.18
N ARG A 264 -6.62 -18.35 4.85
CA ARG A 264 -7.73 -18.99 4.15
C ARG A 264 -7.68 -20.50 4.34
N LYS A 265 -8.87 -21.10 4.43
CA LYS A 265 -9.07 -22.56 4.46
C LYS A 265 -9.52 -23.12 3.10
N ILE A 266 -9.75 -22.23 2.13
CA ILE A 266 -10.25 -22.55 0.79
C ILE A 266 -9.13 -22.43 -0.25
N HIS A 267 -9.25 -23.21 -1.32
CA HIS A 267 -8.41 -23.04 -2.50
C HIS A 267 -8.83 -21.79 -3.28
N VAL A 268 -7.86 -21.05 -3.80
CA VAL A 268 -8.08 -19.86 -4.63
C VAL A 268 -7.10 -19.87 -5.80
N HIS A 269 -7.48 -19.21 -6.89
CA HIS A 269 -6.69 -19.11 -8.11
C HIS A 269 -6.80 -17.69 -8.67
N ALA A 270 -5.83 -17.28 -9.48
CA ALA A 270 -5.88 -16.06 -10.28
C ALA A 270 -5.59 -16.43 -11.74
N GLY A 271 -6.56 -16.21 -12.62
CA GLY A 271 -6.49 -16.73 -13.99
C GLY A 271 -6.27 -18.24 -13.98
N ASN A 272 -5.19 -18.71 -14.62
CA ASN A 272 -4.80 -20.12 -14.68
C ASN A 272 -3.84 -20.55 -13.56
N THR A 273 -3.42 -19.63 -12.69
CA THR A 273 -2.44 -19.90 -11.64
C THR A 273 -3.14 -20.31 -10.35
N ASN A 274 -2.89 -21.54 -9.90
CA ASN A 274 -3.31 -22.02 -8.59
C ASN A 274 -2.31 -21.57 -7.53
N PHE A 275 -2.80 -20.96 -6.45
CA PHE A 275 -1.95 -20.59 -5.32
C PHE A 275 -1.72 -21.76 -4.37
N VAL A 276 -0.80 -21.56 -3.40
CA VAL A 276 -0.43 -22.55 -2.38
C VAL A 276 -1.67 -23.18 -1.73
N SER A 277 -1.67 -24.51 -1.56
CA SER A 277 -2.78 -25.19 -0.87
C SER A 277 -2.91 -24.70 0.59
N PRO A 278 -4.14 -24.49 1.11
CA PRO A 278 -4.38 -23.99 2.46
C PRO A 278 -3.57 -24.68 3.57
N LYS A 279 -3.40 -26.01 3.49
CA LYS A 279 -2.64 -26.79 4.47
C LYS A 279 -1.16 -26.39 4.58
N TYR A 280 -0.58 -25.80 3.53
CA TYR A 280 0.83 -25.40 3.50
C TYR A 280 1.04 -23.91 3.80
N ILE A 281 -0.02 -23.09 3.85
CA ILE A 281 0.09 -21.64 4.08
C ILE A 281 0.83 -21.33 5.39
N PRO A 282 0.50 -21.93 6.55
CA PRO A 282 1.21 -21.60 7.79
C PRO A 282 2.72 -21.89 7.72
N ALA A 283 3.11 -23.01 7.08
CA ALA A 283 4.52 -23.35 6.91
C ALA A 283 5.22 -22.36 5.97
N LYS A 284 4.58 -22.00 4.85
CA LYS A 284 5.13 -21.07 3.87
C LYS A 284 5.24 -19.63 4.40
N MET A 285 4.30 -19.19 5.24
CA MET A 285 4.38 -17.88 5.89
C MET A 285 5.49 -17.82 6.94
N ARG A 286 5.70 -18.88 7.73
CA ARG A 286 6.86 -18.99 8.62
C ARG A 286 8.18 -18.97 7.85
N GLU A 287 8.23 -19.68 6.72
CA GLU A 287 9.40 -19.69 5.83
C GLU A 287 9.70 -18.29 5.28
N LEU A 288 8.67 -17.57 4.79
CA LEU A 288 8.77 -16.19 4.30
C LEU A 288 9.37 -15.25 5.36
N VAL A 289 8.84 -15.27 6.59
CA VAL A 289 9.33 -14.41 7.67
C VAL A 289 10.76 -14.80 8.11
N SER A 290 11.06 -16.09 8.16
CA SER A 290 12.39 -16.58 8.51
C SER A 290 13.43 -16.24 7.43
N GLU A 291 13.04 -16.25 6.15
CA GLU A 291 13.89 -15.79 5.05
C GLU A 291 14.12 -14.28 5.12
N PHE A 292 13.10 -13.49 5.47
CA PHE A 292 13.24 -12.05 5.69
C PHE A 292 14.27 -11.75 6.78
N GLU A 293 14.19 -12.47 7.90
CA GLU A 293 15.15 -12.34 8.99
C GLU A 293 16.57 -12.73 8.55
N ARG A 294 16.74 -13.82 7.80
CA ARG A 294 18.05 -14.22 7.25
C ARG A 294 18.63 -13.17 6.32
N ASP A 295 17.83 -12.59 5.44
CA ASP A 295 18.31 -11.55 4.53
C ASP A 295 18.72 -10.30 5.31
N VAL A 296 17.93 -9.88 6.30
CA VAL A 296 18.30 -8.77 7.21
C VAL A 296 19.63 -9.09 7.92
N GLN A 297 19.82 -10.30 8.45
CA GLN A 297 21.09 -10.69 9.09
C GLN A 297 22.28 -10.65 8.12
N LYS A 298 22.10 -11.07 6.87
CA LYS A 298 23.16 -10.95 5.84
C LYS A 298 23.51 -9.49 5.57
N ILE A 299 22.50 -8.61 5.48
CA ILE A 299 22.66 -7.17 5.31
C ILE A 299 23.39 -6.56 6.52
N GLU A 300 23.05 -6.98 7.74
CA GLU A 300 23.75 -6.57 8.98
C GLU A 300 25.22 -6.96 8.97
N ALA A 301 25.54 -8.17 8.50
CA ALA A 301 26.90 -8.68 8.43
C ALA A 301 27.73 -7.99 7.34
N SER A 302 27.16 -7.81 6.13
CA SER A 302 27.87 -7.25 4.98
C SER A 302 27.90 -5.72 4.96
N ARG A 303 26.94 -5.07 5.63
CA ARG A 303 26.61 -3.63 5.50
C ARG A 303 26.20 -3.19 4.10
N ILE A 304 25.83 -4.13 3.24
CA ILE A 304 25.43 -3.89 1.86
C ILE A 304 23.96 -4.25 1.69
N LEU A 305 23.20 -3.38 1.03
CA LEU A 305 21.76 -3.53 0.85
C LEU A 305 21.31 -3.03 -0.53
N ASP A 306 20.58 -3.87 -1.26
CA ASP A 306 19.70 -3.42 -2.33
C ASP A 306 18.25 -3.39 -1.80
N PRO A 307 17.70 -2.21 -1.46
CA PRO A 307 16.36 -2.14 -0.87
C PRO A 307 15.25 -2.40 -1.90
N PHE A 308 15.53 -2.26 -3.21
CA PHE A 308 14.52 -2.43 -4.26
C PHE A 308 14.27 -3.91 -4.55
N THR A 309 15.34 -4.70 -4.64
CA THR A 309 15.21 -6.17 -4.80
C THR A 309 14.64 -6.80 -3.54
N LEU A 310 15.05 -6.34 -2.35
CA LEU A 310 14.48 -6.80 -1.08
C LEU A 310 12.96 -6.57 -1.05
N ALA A 311 12.51 -5.34 -1.33
CA ALA A 311 11.07 -5.03 -1.33
C ALA A 311 10.30 -5.82 -2.40
N ALA A 312 10.87 -5.98 -3.61
CA ALA A 312 10.24 -6.73 -4.68
C ALA A 312 10.14 -8.23 -4.36
N LYS A 313 11.19 -8.84 -3.78
CA LYS A 313 11.21 -10.25 -3.34
C LYS A 313 10.04 -10.53 -2.40
N TYR A 314 9.93 -9.79 -1.31
CA TYR A 314 8.88 -10.04 -0.30
C TYR A 314 7.48 -9.61 -0.75
N CYS A 315 7.37 -8.67 -1.70
CA CYS A 315 6.10 -8.39 -2.37
C CYS A 315 5.65 -9.60 -3.21
N ASN A 316 6.56 -10.16 -4.01
CA ASN A 316 6.28 -11.27 -4.91
C ASN A 316 5.99 -12.57 -4.13
N ASP A 317 6.89 -12.94 -3.21
CA ASP A 317 6.79 -14.20 -2.49
C ASP A 317 5.53 -14.26 -1.63
N PHE A 318 5.15 -13.15 -0.98
CA PHE A 318 3.90 -13.06 -0.23
C PHE A 318 2.67 -13.28 -1.13
N VAL A 319 2.61 -12.62 -2.30
CA VAL A 319 1.43 -12.70 -3.17
C VAL A 319 1.32 -14.06 -3.87
N MET A 320 2.45 -14.75 -4.10
CA MET A 320 2.50 -16.13 -4.60
C MET A 320 2.06 -17.16 -3.55
N ILE A 321 2.31 -16.91 -2.26
CA ILE A 321 1.70 -17.72 -1.18
C ILE A 321 0.18 -17.48 -1.15
N HIS A 322 -0.24 -16.22 -1.32
CA HIS A 322 -1.64 -15.79 -1.32
C HIS A 322 -2.39 -16.26 -0.05
N PRO A 323 -1.95 -15.86 1.15
CA PRO A 323 -2.34 -16.50 2.41
C PRO A 323 -3.80 -16.23 2.85
N PHE A 324 -4.44 -15.18 2.36
CA PHE A 324 -5.76 -14.72 2.81
C PHE A 324 -6.87 -14.96 1.78
N ALA A 325 -8.13 -14.89 2.22
CA ALA A 325 -9.28 -15.07 1.33
C ALA A 325 -9.51 -13.86 0.38
N ASP A 326 -9.13 -12.66 0.82
CA ASP A 326 -9.16 -11.41 0.08
C ASP A 326 -8.03 -10.50 0.60
N GLY A 327 -7.71 -9.41 -0.08
CA GLY A 327 -6.76 -8.39 0.40
C GLY A 327 -5.28 -8.69 0.14
N ASN A 328 -4.93 -9.83 -0.44
CA ASN A 328 -3.53 -10.24 -0.66
C ASN A 328 -2.72 -9.24 -1.50
N GLY A 329 -3.29 -8.71 -2.59
CA GLY A 329 -2.61 -7.71 -3.43
C GLY A 329 -2.35 -6.40 -2.69
N ARG A 330 -3.30 -5.94 -1.88
CA ARG A 330 -3.12 -4.74 -1.03
C ARG A 330 -2.06 -5.00 0.05
N MET A 331 -2.11 -6.15 0.70
CA MET A 331 -1.12 -6.57 1.70
C MET A 331 0.31 -6.63 1.14
N CYS A 332 0.53 -7.21 -0.05
CA CYS A 332 1.88 -7.30 -0.60
C CYS A 332 2.47 -5.92 -0.89
N ARG A 333 1.66 -4.97 -1.38
CA ARG A 333 2.08 -3.59 -1.64
C ARG A 333 2.28 -2.78 -0.35
N LEU A 334 1.56 -3.09 0.73
CA LEU A 334 1.83 -2.56 2.07
C LEU A 334 3.19 -3.02 2.59
N ILE A 335 3.48 -4.33 2.51
CA ILE A 335 4.77 -4.92 2.92
C ILE A 335 5.92 -4.30 2.11
N MET A 336 5.78 -4.24 0.79
CA MET A 336 6.75 -3.61 -0.11
C MET A 336 7.08 -2.18 0.31
N ASN A 337 6.06 -1.35 0.57
CA ASN A 337 6.27 0.04 0.94
C ASN A 337 6.80 0.23 2.37
N ALA A 338 6.46 -0.66 3.31
CA ALA A 338 7.05 -0.65 4.64
C ALA A 338 8.55 -0.97 4.59
N ILE A 339 8.96 -1.94 3.76
CA ILE A 339 10.36 -2.27 3.50
C ILE A 339 11.07 -1.07 2.84
N LEU A 340 10.52 -0.50 1.77
CA LEU A 340 11.13 0.66 1.10
C LEU A 340 11.24 1.87 2.04
N LEU A 341 10.24 2.14 2.87
CA LEU A 341 10.33 3.27 3.80
C LEU A 341 11.38 3.03 4.89
N LYS A 342 11.50 1.78 5.38
CA LYS A 342 12.49 1.39 6.38
C LYS A 342 13.92 1.46 5.84
N TYR A 343 14.15 0.97 4.62
CA TYR A 343 15.50 0.71 4.11
C TYR A 343 15.96 1.66 3.00
N ALA A 344 15.03 2.28 2.26
CA ALA A 344 15.30 3.27 1.21
C ALA A 344 14.79 4.68 1.57
N GLY A 345 14.04 4.83 2.67
CA GLY A 345 13.54 6.12 3.13
C GLY A 345 12.48 6.74 2.21
N ILE A 346 11.90 5.95 1.32
CA ILE A 346 10.89 6.38 0.33
C ILE A 346 9.73 5.39 0.24
N VAL A 347 8.66 5.81 -0.42
CA VAL A 347 7.55 4.94 -0.81
C VAL A 347 7.29 5.07 -2.30
N VAL A 348 6.81 3.99 -2.91
CA VAL A 348 6.49 3.91 -4.34
C VAL A 348 5.01 3.59 -4.52
N CYS A 349 4.36 4.37 -5.37
CA CYS A 349 3.01 4.07 -5.82
C CYS A 349 3.07 3.24 -7.10
N ILE A 350 2.30 2.16 -7.11
CA ILE A 350 2.05 1.32 -8.28
C ILE A 350 0.56 1.44 -8.60
N GLY A 351 0.22 1.59 -9.88
CA GLY A 351 -1.18 1.68 -10.30
C GLY A 351 -1.78 3.09 -10.27
N GLU A 352 -0.95 4.14 -10.37
CA GLU A 352 -1.39 5.54 -10.42
C GLU A 352 -2.35 5.83 -11.60
N HIS A 353 -2.20 5.10 -12.69
CA HIS A 353 -2.97 5.21 -13.93
C HIS A 353 -3.06 3.85 -14.63
N ASN A 354 -3.91 3.74 -15.66
CA ASN A 354 -4.23 2.48 -16.32
C ASN A 354 -2.99 1.74 -16.86
N GLU A 355 -2.06 2.46 -17.47
CA GLU A 355 -0.83 1.88 -18.04
C GLU A 355 0.04 1.28 -16.93
N SER A 356 0.24 2.01 -15.82
CA SER A 356 1.01 1.51 -14.66
C SER A 356 0.32 0.34 -13.97
N ARG A 357 -1.02 0.32 -13.95
CA ARG A 357 -1.80 -0.82 -13.45
C ARG A 357 -1.61 -2.04 -14.34
N GLN A 358 -1.68 -1.86 -15.66
CA GLN A 358 -1.53 -2.96 -16.61
C GLN A 358 -0.10 -3.54 -16.57
N GLU A 359 0.92 -2.68 -16.57
CA GLU A 359 2.33 -3.08 -16.45
C GLU A 359 2.56 -3.97 -15.22
N TYR A 360 2.06 -3.56 -14.05
CA TYR A 360 2.17 -4.36 -12.82
C TYR A 360 1.44 -5.70 -12.91
N ILE A 361 0.22 -5.72 -13.46
CA ILE A 361 -0.56 -6.96 -13.59
C ILE A 361 0.14 -7.95 -14.52
N GLU A 362 0.71 -7.49 -15.63
CA GLU A 362 1.43 -8.34 -16.57
C GLU A 362 2.72 -8.91 -15.95
N ILE A 363 3.46 -8.10 -15.17
CA ILE A 363 4.62 -8.58 -14.39
C ILE A 363 4.19 -9.69 -13.43
N GLN A 364 3.12 -9.48 -12.66
CA GLN A 364 2.62 -10.48 -11.71
C GLN A 364 2.14 -11.77 -12.40
N LYS A 365 1.53 -11.63 -13.59
CA LYS A 365 1.11 -12.77 -14.39
C LYS A 365 2.31 -13.59 -14.87
N ARG A 366 3.34 -12.94 -15.43
CA ARG A 366 4.57 -13.62 -15.87
C ARG A 366 5.32 -14.29 -14.73
N ALA A 367 5.46 -13.60 -13.60
CA ALA A 367 6.02 -14.17 -12.38
C ALA A 367 5.30 -15.47 -11.96
N GLY A 368 3.96 -15.48 -12.04
CA GLY A 368 3.16 -16.67 -11.75
C GLY A 368 3.22 -17.78 -12.83
N GLU A 369 3.30 -17.42 -14.11
CA GLU A 369 3.29 -18.38 -15.24
C GLU A 369 4.65 -19.05 -15.47
N HIS A 370 5.73 -18.29 -15.33
CA HIS A 370 7.09 -18.74 -15.63
C HIS A 370 7.90 -19.09 -14.39
N MET A 371 7.30 -18.95 -13.19
CA MET A 371 8.04 -18.96 -11.92
C MET A 371 9.23 -17.99 -11.97
N GLU A 372 9.09 -16.92 -12.76
CA GLU A 372 10.06 -15.85 -12.84
C GLU A 372 10.10 -15.19 -11.46
N GLY A 373 11.32 -15.03 -10.93
CA GLY A 373 11.51 -14.38 -9.64
C GLY A 373 11.06 -12.92 -9.67
N SER A 374 11.29 -12.20 -8.58
CA SER A 374 10.89 -10.80 -8.44
C SER A 374 11.64 -9.79 -9.33
N GLY A 375 12.41 -10.23 -10.33
CA GLY A 375 13.35 -9.38 -11.08
C GLY A 375 12.70 -8.27 -11.89
N GLU A 376 11.60 -8.56 -12.58
CA GLU A 376 10.82 -7.52 -13.29
C GLU A 376 10.18 -6.53 -12.32
N LEU A 377 9.67 -7.03 -11.19
CA LEU A 377 9.10 -6.19 -10.14
C LEU A 377 10.17 -5.30 -9.47
N ALA A 378 11.40 -5.81 -9.31
CA ALA A 378 12.53 -5.05 -8.81
C ALA A 378 12.88 -3.91 -9.76
N THR A 379 12.92 -4.17 -11.08
CA THR A 379 13.12 -3.14 -12.11
C THR A 379 12.02 -2.08 -12.08
N LEU A 380 10.75 -2.48 -11.99
CA LEU A 380 9.63 -1.53 -11.86
C LEU A 380 9.77 -0.69 -10.58
N THR A 381 10.11 -1.34 -9.46
CA THR A 381 10.29 -0.68 -8.16
C THR A 381 11.42 0.34 -8.20
N LEU A 382 12.56 0.00 -8.82
CA LEU A 382 13.69 0.90 -9.03
C LEU A 382 13.30 2.08 -9.92
N LYS A 383 12.64 1.83 -11.05
CA LYS A 383 12.16 2.88 -11.98
C LYS A 383 11.24 3.88 -11.28
N LYS A 384 10.27 3.39 -10.49
CA LYS A 384 9.38 4.24 -9.67
C LYS A 384 10.16 4.97 -8.56
N SER A 385 11.15 4.32 -7.95
CA SER A 385 12.00 4.92 -6.91
C SER A 385 12.83 6.10 -7.43
N ILE A 386 13.36 6.02 -8.65
CA ILE A 386 14.07 7.15 -9.30
C ILE A 386 13.18 8.39 -9.39
N ALA A 387 11.92 8.22 -9.79
CA ALA A 387 10.97 9.33 -9.86
C ALA A 387 10.74 9.96 -8.48
N ARG A 388 10.63 9.12 -7.43
CA ARG A 388 10.42 9.57 -6.05
C ARG A 388 11.64 10.28 -5.48
N TYR A 389 12.84 9.74 -5.65
CA TYR A 389 14.07 10.43 -5.27
C TYR A 389 14.26 11.74 -6.03
N ARG A 390 13.96 11.79 -7.32
CA ARG A 390 14.02 13.05 -8.08
C ARG A 390 13.10 14.11 -7.48
N THR A 391 11.86 13.77 -7.15
CA THR A 391 10.91 14.69 -6.52
C THR A 391 11.40 15.15 -5.14
N LEU A 392 11.90 14.23 -4.31
CA LEU A 392 12.48 14.57 -3.00
C LEU A 392 13.68 15.50 -3.13
N LYS A 393 14.64 15.17 -4.00
CA LYS A 393 15.79 16.01 -4.32
C LYS A 393 15.35 17.42 -4.68
N GLN A 394 14.39 17.57 -5.61
CA GLN A 394 13.91 18.89 -6.05
C GLN A 394 13.28 19.69 -4.92
N LYS A 395 12.44 19.06 -4.09
CA LYS A 395 11.75 19.74 -2.98
C LYS A 395 12.69 20.12 -1.85
N ILE A 396 13.63 19.25 -1.49
CA ILE A 396 14.61 19.50 -0.43
C ILE A 396 15.68 20.50 -0.89
N SER A 397 16.01 20.54 -2.19
CA SER A 397 16.96 21.52 -2.73
C SER A 397 16.37 22.92 -2.94
N GLY A 398 15.04 23.08 -2.96
CA GLY A 398 14.39 24.39 -3.20
C GLY A 398 14.66 25.40 -2.08
N LYS A 399 14.86 26.69 -2.39
CA LYS A 399 15.28 27.75 -1.44
C LYS A 399 14.51 27.70 -0.11
N LYS A 400 15.20 27.92 1.04
CA LYS A 400 14.55 28.14 2.35
C LYS A 400 13.45 29.19 2.13
N ARG A 401 12.21 28.90 2.57
CA ARG A 401 11.22 29.96 2.73
C ARG A 401 11.82 30.90 3.77
N VAL A 402 12.22 32.09 3.32
CA VAL A 402 12.60 33.18 4.22
C VAL A 402 11.35 33.47 5.03
N SER A 403 11.48 33.33 6.35
CA SER A 403 10.45 33.51 7.37
C SER A 403 9.75 34.85 7.25
#